data_AF-A0A950F823-F1
#
_entry.id   AF-A0A950F823-F1
#
_cell.length_a   1.000
_cell.length_b   1.000
_cell.length_c   1.000
_cell.angle_alpha   90.00
_cell.angle_beta   90.00
_cell.angle_gamma   90.00
#
_symmetry.space_group_name_H-M   'P 1'
#
loop_
_entity.id
_entity.type
_entity.pdbx_description
1 polymer ?
#
loop_
_entity_poly.entity_id
_entity_poly.type
_entity_poly.pdbx_seq_one_letter_code
_entity_poly.pdbx_strand_id
1 'polypeptide(L)'
;MTGLDHKGCHVGVAVFDDALQCSPNEFAGVAEKSGMEWIAIIPPHGARDRATARALSSSYFDYHTLPVDAERLLYSVGHAHGKALLRQAVLAHIEPTAGRFGMIGKSPKMLALFGELEKIIRGGRAPVFITGESGVGKELAARAVH
;
A
#
# COMPACT_ATOMS: atom_id res chain seq x y z
N MET A 1 18.17 -21.91 -0.08
CA MET A 1 16.80 -21.57 0.32
C MET A 1 16.19 -20.77 -0.82
N THR A 2 15.43 -21.47 -1.64
CA THR A 2 14.89 -21.05 -2.94
C THR A 2 13.94 -19.88 -2.77
N GLY A 3 14.25 -18.78 -3.47
CA GLY A 3 13.37 -17.63 -3.60
C GLY A 3 12.07 -18.07 -4.28
N LEU A 4 10.96 -17.89 -3.58
CA LEU A 4 9.63 -17.90 -4.18
C LEU A 4 9.56 -16.69 -5.12
N ASP A 5 9.46 -16.97 -6.41
CA ASP A 5 9.28 -16.00 -7.48
C ASP A 5 8.00 -15.19 -7.22
N HIS A 6 8.15 -13.91 -6.85
CA HIS A 6 7.08 -13.01 -6.36
C HIS A 6 6.20 -12.45 -7.50
N LYS A 7 6.01 -13.19 -8.59
CA LYS A 7 5.08 -12.79 -9.66
C LYS A 7 3.67 -13.25 -9.33
N GLY A 8 2.83 -12.32 -8.86
CA GLY A 8 1.39 -12.35 -9.15
C GLY A 8 0.44 -12.64 -7.99
N CYS A 9 0.92 -12.95 -6.79
CA CYS A 9 0.03 -13.21 -5.65
C CYS A 9 -0.22 -11.90 -4.86
N HIS A 10 -1.32 -11.21 -5.18
CA HIS A 10 -1.67 -9.94 -4.52
C HIS A 10 -2.84 -10.05 -3.55
N VAL A 11 -3.51 -11.20 -3.52
CA VAL A 11 -4.64 -11.48 -2.65
C VAL A 11 -4.34 -12.74 -1.87
N GLY A 12 -4.54 -12.69 -0.56
CA GLY A 12 -4.40 -13.83 0.34
C GLY A 12 -5.71 -14.13 1.03
N VAL A 13 -6.00 -15.41 1.25
CA VAL A 13 -7.15 -15.85 2.07
C VAL A 13 -6.61 -16.53 3.31
N ALA A 14 -6.98 -16.03 4.49
CA ALA A 14 -6.61 -16.60 5.77
C ALA A 14 -7.84 -17.18 6.45
N VAL A 15 -7.79 -18.48 6.78
CA VAL A 15 -8.87 -19.17 7.50
C VAL A 15 -8.49 -19.25 8.97
N PHE A 16 -9.36 -18.74 9.81
CA PHE A 16 -9.29 -18.80 11.25
C PHE A 16 -10.44 -19.67 11.70
N ASP A 17 -10.11 -20.83 12.25
CA ASP A 17 -11.04 -21.76 12.86
C ASP A 17 -10.58 -21.97 14.31
N ASP A 18 -11.49 -22.37 15.19
CA ASP A 18 -11.21 -22.61 16.61
C ASP A 18 -10.10 -23.66 16.79
N ALA A 19 -9.93 -24.56 15.81
CA ALA A 19 -8.86 -25.54 15.77
C ALA A 19 -7.45 -24.97 15.49
N LEU A 20 -7.35 -23.81 14.84
CA LEU A 20 -6.09 -23.28 14.30
C LEU A 20 -5.29 -22.45 15.32
N GLN A 21 -5.81 -22.22 16.53
CA GLN A 21 -5.16 -21.43 17.61
C GLN A 21 -4.49 -20.13 17.12
N CYS A 22 -5.02 -19.53 16.07
CA CYS A 22 -4.53 -18.29 15.50
C CYS A 22 -5.74 -17.41 15.25
N SER A 23 -5.71 -16.21 15.83
CA SER A 23 -6.76 -15.22 15.68
C SER A 23 -6.44 -14.22 14.58
N PRO A 24 -7.46 -13.57 13.98
CA PRO A 24 -7.23 -12.50 13.01
C PRO A 24 -6.36 -11.36 13.54
N ASN A 25 -6.39 -11.09 14.86
CA ASN A 25 -5.60 -10.04 15.48
C ASN A 25 -4.10 -10.40 15.55
N GLU A 26 -3.76 -11.66 15.82
CA GLU A 26 -2.36 -12.12 15.82
C GLU A 26 -1.77 -12.08 14.40
N PHE A 27 -2.59 -12.37 13.39
CA PHE A 27 -2.16 -12.33 11.99
C PHE A 27 -2.12 -10.91 11.39
N ALA A 28 -2.80 -9.93 11.98
CA ALA A 28 -2.92 -8.57 11.45
C ALA A 28 -1.56 -7.93 11.10
N GLY A 29 -0.55 -8.11 11.96
CA GLY A 29 0.80 -7.59 11.72
C GLY A 29 1.53 -8.23 10.53
N VAL A 30 1.19 -9.48 10.18
CA VAL A 30 1.69 -10.15 8.97
C VAL A 30 0.94 -9.63 7.75
N ALA A 31 -0.39 -9.50 7.85
CA ALA A 31 -1.23 -9.00 6.78
C ALA A 31 -0.78 -7.61 6.31
N GLU A 32 -0.56 -6.67 7.23
CA GLU A 32 -0.14 -5.31 6.93
C GLU A 32 1.23 -5.23 6.24
N LYS A 33 2.20 -6.05 6.67
CA LYS A 33 3.56 -6.04 6.13
C LYS A 33 3.69 -6.73 4.79
N SER A 34 2.72 -7.58 4.42
CA SER A 34 2.77 -8.38 3.20
C SER A 34 2.58 -7.55 1.92
N GLY A 35 1.96 -6.37 2.01
CA GLY A 35 1.57 -5.59 0.83
C GLY A 35 0.47 -6.24 -0.03
N MET A 36 -0.11 -7.36 0.44
CA MET A 36 -1.22 -8.08 -0.18
C MET A 36 -2.56 -7.63 0.42
N GLU A 37 -3.63 -7.78 -0.34
CA GLU A 37 -5.00 -7.61 0.14
C GLU A 37 -5.45 -8.95 0.78
N TRP A 38 -5.67 -8.97 2.09
CA TRP A 38 -6.06 -10.19 2.81
C TRP A 38 -7.57 -10.28 3.02
N ILE A 39 -8.14 -11.46 2.82
CA ILE A 39 -9.53 -11.78 3.15
C ILE A 39 -9.52 -12.79 4.30
N ALA A 40 -10.21 -12.46 5.38
CA ALA A 40 -10.33 -13.35 6.53
C ALA A 40 -11.56 -14.26 6.40
N ILE A 41 -11.44 -15.52 6.80
CA ILE A 41 -12.56 -16.43 7.00
C ILE A 41 -12.58 -16.81 8.47
N ILE A 42 -13.68 -16.55 9.16
CA ILE A 42 -13.79 -16.68 10.63
C ILE A 42 -15.02 -17.51 11.02
N PRO A 43 -15.12 -18.02 12.25
CA PRO A 43 -16.36 -18.60 12.74
C PRO A 43 -17.44 -17.50 12.91
N PRO A 44 -18.74 -17.82 12.83
CA PRO A 44 -19.83 -16.83 12.98
C PRO A 44 -19.76 -15.97 14.25
N HIS A 45 -19.21 -16.53 15.33
CA HIS A 45 -19.08 -15.85 16.61
C HIS A 45 -17.80 -15.01 16.71
N GLY A 46 -16.80 -15.24 15.84
CA GLY A 46 -15.49 -14.56 15.90
C GLY A 46 -15.57 -13.04 15.73
N ALA A 47 -16.54 -12.55 14.95
CA ALA A 47 -16.74 -11.11 14.74
C ALA A 47 -17.29 -10.37 15.97
N ARG A 48 -17.76 -11.10 17.01
CA ARG A 48 -18.27 -10.48 18.25
C ARG A 48 -17.16 -10.01 19.18
N ASP A 49 -15.96 -10.58 19.05
CA ASP A 49 -14.80 -10.12 19.79
C ASP A 49 -14.33 -8.76 19.26
N ARG A 50 -14.12 -7.82 20.17
CA ARG A 50 -13.81 -6.42 19.81
C ARG A 50 -12.41 -6.28 19.21
N ALA A 51 -11.44 -7.08 19.67
CA ALA A 51 -10.09 -7.06 19.12
C ALA A 51 -10.08 -7.62 17.69
N THR A 52 -10.80 -8.71 17.47
CA THR A 52 -11.03 -9.32 16.16
C THR A 52 -11.74 -8.37 15.21
N ALA A 53 -12.87 -7.77 15.62
CA ALA A 53 -13.60 -6.80 14.81
C ALA A 53 -12.73 -5.60 14.40
N ARG A 54 -11.83 -5.16 15.29
CA ARG A 54 -10.87 -4.10 14.99
C ARG A 54 -9.82 -4.54 13.97
N ALA A 55 -9.25 -5.73 14.14
CA ALA A 55 -8.28 -6.27 13.19
C ALA A 55 -8.89 -6.44 11.80
N LEU A 56 -10.10 -7.01 11.71
CA LEU A 56 -10.83 -7.19 10.46
C LEU A 56 -11.07 -5.88 9.71
N SER A 57 -11.35 -4.78 10.42
CA SER A 57 -11.58 -3.48 9.80
C SER A 57 -10.31 -2.71 9.44
N SER A 58 -9.20 -2.93 10.15
CA SER A 58 -7.94 -2.20 9.91
C SER A 58 -6.98 -2.89 8.97
N SER A 59 -6.97 -4.22 8.95
CA SER A 59 -5.85 -4.99 8.41
C SER A 59 -6.26 -5.98 7.31
N TYR A 60 -7.57 -6.11 7.04
CA TYR A 60 -8.11 -6.99 6.01
C TYR A 60 -8.97 -6.20 5.02
N PHE A 61 -9.02 -6.69 3.78
CA PHE A 61 -9.86 -6.12 2.72
C PHE A 61 -11.34 -6.46 2.93
N ASP A 62 -11.64 -7.70 3.30
CA ASP A 62 -12.99 -8.20 3.57
C ASP A 62 -12.91 -9.41 4.50
N TYR A 63 -14.05 -9.85 5.03
CA TYR A 63 -14.15 -11.08 5.81
C TYR A 63 -15.43 -11.87 5.49
N HIS A 64 -15.36 -13.17 5.72
CA HIS A 64 -16.46 -14.13 5.57
C HIS A 64 -16.60 -14.97 6.82
N THR A 65 -17.79 -15.45 7.09
CA THR A 65 -18.05 -16.40 8.17
C THR A 65 -18.14 -17.82 7.62
N LEU A 66 -17.74 -18.82 8.41
CA LEU A 66 -18.03 -20.23 8.13
C LEU A 66 -19.51 -20.54 8.39
N PRO A 67 -20.17 -21.40 7.58
CA PRO A 67 -19.70 -21.94 6.31
C PRO A 67 -19.60 -20.84 5.24
N VAL A 68 -18.58 -20.93 4.40
CA VAL A 68 -18.29 -19.92 3.38
C VAL A 68 -19.30 -19.99 2.24
N ASP A 69 -19.82 -18.81 1.86
CA ASP A 69 -20.48 -18.61 0.58
C ASP A 69 -19.40 -18.45 -0.51
N ALA A 70 -19.30 -19.43 -1.39
CA ALA A 70 -18.28 -19.46 -2.44
C ALA A 70 -18.44 -18.31 -3.45
N GLU A 71 -19.68 -17.92 -3.79
CA GLU A 71 -19.93 -16.84 -4.75
C GLU A 71 -19.53 -15.49 -4.15
N ARG A 72 -19.92 -15.25 -2.89
CA ARG A 72 -19.51 -14.05 -2.15
C ARG A 72 -17.99 -13.99 -2.01
N LEU A 73 -17.33 -15.12 -1.70
CA LEU A 73 -15.87 -15.16 -1.56
C LEU A 73 -15.17 -14.84 -2.89
N LEU A 74 -15.63 -15.43 -3.99
CA LEU A 74 -15.08 -15.15 -5.33
C LEU A 74 -15.22 -13.67 -5.69
N TYR A 75 -16.34 -13.04 -5.35
CA TYR A 75 -16.54 -11.60 -5.54
C TYR A 75 -15.53 -10.77 -4.74
N SER A 76 -15.36 -11.07 -3.44
CA SER A 76 -14.38 -10.38 -2.59
C SER A 76 -12.95 -10.56 -3.11
N VAL A 77 -12.58 -11.76 -3.57
CA VAL A 77 -11.27 -12.06 -4.17
C VAL A 77 -11.06 -11.26 -5.46
N GLY A 78 -12.06 -11.22 -6.34
CA GLY A 78 -12.00 -10.45 -7.59
C GLY A 78 -11.81 -8.95 -7.35
N HIS A 79 -12.52 -8.40 -6.37
CA HIS A 79 -12.37 -7.00 -5.97
C HIS A 79 -11.02 -6.69 -5.34
N ALA A 80 -10.55 -7.52 -4.41
CA ALA A 80 -9.23 -7.40 -3.81
C ALA A 80 -8.14 -7.44 -4.89
N HIS A 81 -8.29 -8.33 -5.88
CA HIS A 81 -7.36 -8.46 -7.00
C HIS A 81 -7.36 -7.21 -7.87
N GLY A 82 -8.53 -6.70 -8.25
CA GLY A 82 -8.67 -5.47 -9.02
C GLY A 82 -8.05 -4.26 -8.30
N LYS A 83 -8.30 -4.11 -7.00
CA LYS A 83 -7.67 -3.06 -6.17
C LYS A 83 -6.15 -3.18 -6.17
N ALA A 84 -5.62 -4.39 -6.01
CA ALA A 84 -4.18 -4.60 -6.00
C ALA A 84 -3.53 -4.30 -7.36
N LEU A 85 -4.17 -4.68 -8.48
CA LEU A 85 -3.71 -4.33 -9.82
C LEU A 85 -3.71 -2.82 -10.05
N LEU A 86 -4.75 -2.11 -9.60
CA LEU A 86 -4.79 -0.64 -9.68
C LEU A 86 -3.67 0.00 -8.85
N ARG A 87 -3.44 -0.50 -7.63
CA ARG A 87 -2.32 -0.04 -6.79
C ARG A 87 -0.98 -0.25 -7.50
N GLN A 88 -0.79 -1.40 -8.15
CA GLN A 88 0.41 -1.65 -8.94
C GLN A 88 0.52 -0.76 -10.17
N ALA A 89 -0.58 -0.52 -10.90
CA ALA A 89 -0.58 0.38 -12.05
C ALA A 89 -0.21 1.81 -11.63
N VAL A 90 -0.73 2.30 -10.50
CA VAL A 90 -0.34 3.59 -9.93
C VAL A 90 1.13 3.59 -9.54
N LEU A 91 1.62 2.55 -8.83
CA LEU A 91 3.04 2.44 -8.47
C LEU A 91 3.96 2.31 -9.69
N ALA A 92 3.52 1.62 -10.75
CA ALA A 92 4.24 1.48 -12.01
C ALA A 92 4.22 2.79 -12.82
N HIS A 93 3.18 3.61 -12.71
CA HIS A 93 3.19 4.99 -13.20
C HIS A 93 4.05 5.92 -12.33
N ILE A 94 4.39 5.49 -11.11
CA ILE A 94 5.36 6.15 -10.22
C ILE A 94 6.76 5.52 -10.41
N GLU A 95 6.94 4.50 -11.26
CA GLU A 95 8.28 3.94 -11.52
C GLU A 95 9.23 5.04 -12.00
N PRO A 96 10.44 5.08 -11.42
CA PRO A 96 11.35 6.18 -11.55
C PRO A 96 11.98 6.10 -12.94
N THR A 97 11.56 6.97 -13.86
CA THR A 97 12.54 7.54 -14.78
C THR A 97 13.54 8.31 -13.92
N ALA A 98 14.55 7.58 -13.43
CA ALA A 98 15.32 7.85 -12.22
C ALA A 98 15.90 9.27 -12.15
N GLY A 99 15.10 10.13 -11.53
CA GLY A 99 15.40 11.49 -11.19
C GLY A 99 14.86 11.75 -9.79
N ARG A 100 15.62 12.47 -8.96
CA ARG A 100 15.20 12.80 -7.59
C ARG A 100 13.93 13.66 -7.68
N PHE A 101 12.89 13.33 -6.92
CA PHE A 101 11.60 14.03 -6.93
C PHE A 101 10.87 14.05 -8.29
N GLY A 102 11.05 13.02 -9.12
CA GLY A 102 10.45 12.98 -10.47
C GLY A 102 11.12 13.92 -11.48
N MET A 103 12.27 14.52 -11.12
CA MET A 103 13.06 15.40 -11.97
C MET A 103 14.38 14.73 -12.35
N ILE A 104 14.67 14.61 -13.65
CA ILE A 104 15.90 14.02 -14.16
C ILE A 104 16.96 15.12 -14.36
N GLY A 105 18.11 14.99 -13.71
CA GLY A 105 19.21 15.93 -13.89
C GLY A 105 20.45 15.56 -13.09
N LYS A 106 21.63 15.63 -13.72
CA LYS A 106 22.93 15.34 -13.10
C LYS A 106 23.87 16.55 -13.03
N SER A 107 23.42 17.72 -13.49
CA SER A 107 24.24 18.94 -13.44
C SER A 107 24.44 19.39 -11.99
N PRO A 108 25.55 20.09 -11.67
CA PRO A 108 25.78 20.61 -10.32
C PRO A 108 24.61 21.47 -9.79
N LYS A 109 23.98 22.25 -10.67
CA LYS A 109 22.80 23.07 -10.33
C LYS A 109 21.59 22.21 -9.93
N MET A 110 21.33 21.12 -10.65
CA MET A 110 20.24 20.19 -10.30
C MET A 110 20.50 19.47 -8.98
N LEU A 111 21.75 19.06 -8.74
CA LEU A 111 22.14 18.43 -7.47
C LEU A 111 21.99 19.39 -6.28
N ALA A 112 22.30 20.68 -6.47
CA ALA A 112 22.09 21.71 -5.46
C ALA A 112 20.60 21.93 -5.18
N LEU A 113 19.77 22.07 -6.23
CA LEU A 113 18.31 22.20 -6.12
C LEU A 113 17.71 21.04 -5.32
N PHE A 114 18.15 19.82 -5.61
CA PHE A 114 17.72 18.64 -4.87
C PHE A 114 18.05 18.71 -3.38
N GLY A 115 19.24 19.21 -3.02
CA GLY A 115 19.62 19.41 -1.62
C GLY A 115 18.79 20.49 -0.92
N GLU A 116 18.41 21.55 -1.63
CA GLU A 116 17.54 22.60 -1.10
C GLU A 116 16.11 22.09 -0.85
N LEU A 117 15.54 21.35 -1.80
CA LEU A 117 14.23 20.73 -1.64
C LEU A 117 14.20 19.79 -0.43
N GLU A 118 15.24 18.98 -0.22
CA GLU A 118 15.31 18.12 0.98
C GLU A 118 15.33 18.90 2.29
N LYS A 119 16.05 20.02 2.34
CA LYS A 119 16.09 20.88 3.53
C LYS A 119 14.71 21.48 3.82
N ILE A 120 14.01 21.91 2.78
CA ILE A 120 12.66 22.47 2.88
C ILE A 120 11.68 21.40 3.39
N ILE A 121 11.68 20.22 2.78
CA ILE A 121 10.81 19.10 3.16
C ILE A 121 11.02 18.71 4.63
N ARG A 122 12.29 18.65 5.07
CA ARG A 122 12.63 18.36 6.49
C ARG A 122 12.30 19.52 7.43
N GLY A 123 12.33 20.76 6.94
CA GLY A 123 12.14 21.98 7.71
C GLY A 123 10.68 22.29 8.07
N GLY A 124 9.71 21.56 7.52
CA GLY A 124 8.30 21.65 7.90
C GLY A 124 7.41 22.39 6.89
N ARG A 125 6.20 22.76 7.32
CA ARG A 125 5.08 23.19 6.45
C ARG A 125 5.05 24.70 6.15
N ALA A 126 6.19 25.29 5.82
CA ALA A 126 6.23 26.70 5.40
C ALA A 126 5.81 26.84 3.92
N PRO A 127 5.08 27.89 3.52
CA PRO A 127 4.82 28.18 2.12
C PRO A 127 6.11 28.41 1.33
N VAL A 128 6.20 27.86 0.12
CA VAL A 128 7.40 27.96 -0.74
C VAL A 128 7.00 28.54 -2.10
N PHE A 129 7.81 29.45 -2.62
CA PHE A 129 7.63 30.03 -3.95
C PHE A 129 8.71 29.51 -4.90
N ILE A 130 8.29 28.88 -6.00
CA ILE A 130 9.19 28.26 -6.99
C ILE A 130 9.12 29.07 -8.29
N THR A 131 10.27 29.59 -8.72
CA THR A 131 10.41 30.43 -9.92
C THR A 131 11.20 29.75 -11.03
N GLY A 132 11.12 30.29 -12.24
CA GLY A 132 11.78 29.74 -13.43
C GLY A 132 10.93 29.92 -14.69
N GLU A 133 11.52 29.63 -15.84
CA GLU A 133 10.85 29.74 -17.15
C GLU A 133 9.77 28.67 -17.35
N SER A 134 8.93 28.82 -18.37
CA SER A 134 7.92 27.81 -18.70
C SER A 134 8.60 26.49 -19.09
N GLY A 135 8.07 25.36 -18.62
CA GLY A 135 8.60 24.03 -18.97
C GLY A 135 9.82 23.53 -18.19
N VAL A 136 10.40 24.30 -17.25
CA VAL A 136 11.61 23.88 -16.49
C VAL A 136 11.34 22.92 -15.33
N GLY A 137 10.11 22.39 -15.20
CA GLY A 137 9.78 21.41 -14.15
C GLY A 137 9.37 21.99 -12.79
N LYS A 138 8.94 23.27 -12.71
CA LYS A 138 8.49 23.90 -11.44
C LYS A 138 7.35 23.14 -10.74
N GLU A 139 6.45 22.54 -11.50
CA GLU A 139 5.35 21.73 -10.94
C GLU A 139 5.83 20.42 -10.31
N LEU A 140 6.92 19.85 -10.83
CA LEU A 140 7.55 18.65 -10.25
C LEU A 140 8.23 19.02 -8.94
N ALA A 141 8.93 20.17 -8.90
CA ALA A 141 9.50 20.70 -7.67
C ALA A 141 8.43 21.04 -6.62
N ALA A 142 7.26 21.57 -7.01
CA ALA A 142 6.16 21.84 -6.10
C ALA A 142 5.57 20.54 -5.50
N ARG A 143 5.38 19.51 -6.34
CA ARG A 143 4.97 18.16 -5.91
C ARG A 143 5.97 17.49 -4.98
N ALA A 144 7.24 17.85 -5.06
CA ALA A 144 8.27 17.33 -4.16
C ALA A 144 8.13 17.85 -2.73
N VAL A 145 7.65 19.09 -2.58
CA VAL A 145 7.53 19.80 -1.29
C VAL A 145 6.23 19.48 -0.57
N HIS A 146 5.18 19.11 -1.30
CA HIS A 146 3.86 18.77 -0.76
C HIS A 146 3.75 17.28 -0.41
#